data_AF-A0A1Y5FED9-F1
#
_entry.id   AF-A0A1Y5FED9-F1
#
_cell.length_a   1.000
_cell.length_b   1.000
_cell.length_c   1.000
_cell.angle_alpha   90.00
_cell.angle_beta   90.00
_cell.angle_gamma   90.00
#
_symmetry.space_group_name_H-M   'P 1'
#
loop_
_entity.id
_entity.type
_entity.pdbx_description
1 polymer ?
#
loop_
_entity_poly.entity_id
_entity_poly.type
_entity_poly.pdbx_seq_one_letter_code
_entity_poly.pdbx_strand_id
1 'polypeptide(L)'
;MKKKILHFISLTLVCIGIGGLIWLNQDRPTSNFEDSFDPLLKTDDAIFLDKSATDFNRVAAIRRLCIKKNRLVRTWILENLSIENELLKKSMIEGLGYFPDSTVNKILSEIVLEDEGSYKLVALRALGTVENEERTEILKSFKTQKWSVEQRVQFHFSLFKSKMYFTDKKKNLIWLVDFAKEQSDGKLLQDVITGLAQNVPNFERYHELLKDLLYKSNDEVIVNRAIIHLSVYEKNWLRLQSKKIIQTKNKMKIKSFILRAGATCPKGLFKVFEFYAKEYSEGDFVMRMALSLNASKSKVLFHSLEKTQKKLLKNEYDFSKGTRVCY
;
A
#
# COMPACT_ATOMS: atom_id res chain seq x y z
N MET A 1 37.54 -25.74 -42.79
CA MET A 1 36.07 -25.56 -42.97
C MET A 1 35.36 -24.97 -41.76
N LYS A 2 35.57 -25.44 -40.52
CA LYS A 2 34.86 -24.95 -39.31
C LYS A 2 34.82 -23.43 -39.13
N LYS A 3 35.93 -22.72 -39.36
CA LYS A 3 35.98 -21.24 -39.25
C LYS A 3 35.13 -20.51 -40.30
N LYS A 4 35.04 -21.05 -41.53
CA LYS A 4 34.21 -20.47 -42.60
C LYS A 4 32.71 -20.65 -42.31
N ILE A 5 32.34 -21.80 -41.75
CA ILE A 5 30.95 -22.08 -41.33
C ILE A 5 30.53 -21.15 -40.18
N LEU A 6 31.41 -20.92 -39.19
CA LEU A 6 31.11 -20.01 -38.08
C LEU A 6 30.89 -18.55 -38.54
N HIS A 7 31.71 -18.08 -39.48
CA HIS A 7 31.54 -16.73 -40.05
C HIS A 7 30.25 -16.61 -40.84
N PHE A 8 29.89 -17.64 -41.61
CA PHE A 8 28.63 -17.67 -42.33
C PHE A 8 27.44 -17.56 -41.37
N ILE A 9 27.41 -18.37 -40.29
CA ILE A 9 26.35 -18.34 -39.28
C ILE A 9 26.25 -16.97 -38.59
N SER A 10 27.39 -16.36 -38.23
CA SER A 10 27.41 -15.01 -37.63
C SER A 10 26.82 -13.96 -38.58
N LEU A 11 27.14 -14.05 -39.87
CA LEU A 11 26.60 -13.12 -40.88
C LEU A 11 25.10 -13.32 -41.05
N THR A 12 24.63 -14.58 -41.08
CA THR A 12 23.20 -14.91 -41.14
C THR A 12 22.45 -14.36 -39.93
N LEU A 13 22.99 -14.49 -38.72
CA LEU A 13 22.36 -13.97 -37.50
C LEU A 13 22.25 -12.44 -37.50
N VAL A 14 23.27 -11.72 -37.98
CA VAL A 14 23.21 -10.26 -38.13
C VAL A 14 22.16 -9.87 -39.18
N CYS A 15 22.11 -10.57 -40.32
CA CYS A 15 21.10 -10.32 -41.35
C CYS A 15 19.67 -10.62 -40.85
N ILE A 16 19.47 -11.67 -40.05
CA ILE A 16 18.19 -11.97 -39.40
C ILE A 16 17.84 -10.89 -38.38
N GLY A 17 18.80 -10.41 -37.59
CA GLY A 17 18.59 -9.32 -36.63
C GLY A 17 18.16 -8.02 -37.32
N ILE A 18 18.85 -7.63 -38.39
CA ILE A 18 18.51 -6.45 -39.19
C ILE A 18 17.14 -6.65 -39.88
N GLY A 19 16.91 -7.81 -40.49
CA GLY A 19 15.65 -8.16 -41.13
C GLY A 19 14.46 -8.15 -40.17
N GLY A 20 14.63 -8.68 -38.96
CA GLY A 20 13.62 -8.61 -37.89
C GLY A 20 13.35 -7.18 -37.43
N LEU A 21 14.38 -6.33 -37.37
CA LEU A 21 14.24 -4.90 -37.01
C LEU A 21 13.52 -4.10 -38.10
N ILE A 22 13.80 -4.39 -39.38
CA ILE A 22 13.09 -3.82 -40.52
C ILE A 22 11.64 -4.31 -40.55
N TRP A 23 11.40 -5.60 -40.36
CA TRP A 23 10.06 -6.19 -40.36
C TRP A 23 9.19 -5.65 -39.20
N LEU A 24 9.76 -5.54 -37.99
CA LEU A 24 9.11 -4.88 -36.85
C LEU A 24 8.79 -3.40 -37.10
N ASN A 25 9.50 -2.75 -38.03
CA ASN A 25 9.24 -1.38 -38.44
C ASN A 25 8.35 -1.27 -39.69
N GLN A 26 8.18 -2.33 -40.49
CA GLN A 26 7.32 -2.35 -41.68
C GLN A 26 5.84 -2.57 -41.35
N ASP A 27 5.54 -3.35 -40.30
CA ASP A 27 4.18 -3.59 -39.82
C ASP A 27 3.75 -2.68 -38.67
N ARG A 28 4.53 -1.62 -38.38
CA ARG A 28 3.91 -0.45 -37.76
C ARG A 28 3.12 0.21 -38.89
N PRO A 29 1.78 0.14 -38.89
CA PRO A 29 1.05 1.08 -39.73
C PRO A 29 1.62 2.45 -39.38
N THR A 30 2.13 3.16 -40.38
CA THR A 30 2.01 4.61 -40.43
C THR A 30 0.51 4.90 -40.52
N SER A 31 -0.24 4.47 -39.51
CA SER A 31 -1.42 5.18 -39.14
C SER A 31 -0.89 6.57 -38.91
N ASN A 32 -1.38 7.49 -39.73
CA ASN A 32 -1.63 8.85 -39.32
C ASN A 32 -2.59 8.83 -38.11
N PHE A 33 -2.25 8.12 -37.03
CA PHE A 33 -2.38 8.74 -35.74
C PHE A 33 -1.42 9.92 -35.86
N GLU A 34 -1.98 11.05 -36.29
CA GLU A 34 -1.71 12.24 -35.50
C GLU A 34 -1.61 11.74 -34.05
N ASP A 35 -0.49 12.01 -33.39
CA ASP A 35 -0.49 12.10 -31.95
C ASP A 35 -1.50 13.21 -31.60
N SER A 36 -2.79 12.96 -31.82
CA SER A 36 -3.89 13.66 -31.20
C SER A 36 -3.89 13.12 -29.78
N PHE A 37 -2.82 13.46 -29.05
CA PHE A 37 -2.96 13.76 -27.65
C PHE A 37 -4.19 14.65 -27.59
N ASP A 38 -5.26 14.14 -26.97
CA ASP A 38 -6.49 14.91 -26.84
C ASP A 38 -6.08 16.31 -26.40
N PRO A 39 -6.31 17.37 -27.20
CA PRO A 39 -5.83 18.71 -26.86
C PRO A 39 -6.46 19.23 -25.56
N LEU A 40 -7.47 18.54 -25.04
CA LEU A 40 -8.06 18.76 -23.71
C LEU A 40 -7.26 18.09 -22.57
N LEU A 41 -6.49 17.04 -22.85
CA LEU A 41 -5.55 16.46 -21.90
C LEU A 41 -4.33 17.37 -21.82
N LYS A 42 -4.35 18.33 -20.89
CA LYS A 42 -3.15 19.11 -20.56
C LYS A 42 -2.08 18.17 -19.98
N THR A 43 -0.82 18.37 -20.37
CA THR A 43 0.30 17.66 -19.74
C THR A 43 0.41 18.05 -18.27
N ASP A 44 0.98 17.18 -17.43
CA ASP A 44 1.23 17.52 -16.02
C ASP A 44 2.02 18.82 -15.90
N ASP A 45 3.00 19.04 -16.80
CA ASP A 45 3.80 20.27 -16.85
C ASP A 45 2.94 21.52 -17.11
N ALA A 46 1.98 21.44 -18.04
CA ALA A 46 1.03 22.52 -18.28
C ALA A 46 0.06 22.71 -17.10
N ILE A 47 -0.38 21.63 -16.45
CA ILE A 47 -1.35 21.69 -15.36
C ILE A 47 -0.78 22.38 -14.11
N PHE A 48 0.45 22.07 -13.69
CA PHE A 48 0.94 22.63 -12.41
C PHE A 48 1.22 24.15 -12.50
N LEU A 49 1.58 24.64 -13.69
CA LEU A 49 1.80 26.05 -13.99
C LEU A 49 0.50 26.84 -14.20
N ASP A 50 -0.60 26.16 -14.53
CA ASP A 50 -1.88 26.78 -14.83
C ASP A 50 -2.61 27.21 -13.55
N LYS A 51 -2.61 28.52 -13.26
CA LYS A 51 -3.35 29.09 -12.12
C LYS A 51 -4.87 28.99 -12.25
N SER A 52 -5.40 28.71 -13.45
CA SER A 52 -6.84 28.46 -13.65
C SER A 52 -7.22 27.01 -13.35
N ALA A 53 -6.24 26.10 -13.30
CA ALA A 53 -6.49 24.72 -12.88
C ALA A 53 -6.82 24.66 -11.39
N THR A 54 -7.71 23.73 -11.02
CA THR A 54 -8.06 23.53 -9.62
C THR A 54 -6.84 23.10 -8.80
N ASP A 55 -6.80 23.48 -7.53
CA ASP A 55 -5.70 23.09 -6.64
C ASP A 55 -5.50 21.57 -6.59
N PHE A 56 -6.57 20.79 -6.64
CA PHE A 56 -6.48 19.32 -6.69
C PHE A 56 -5.76 18.80 -7.94
N ASN A 57 -6.03 19.40 -9.11
CA ASN A 57 -5.36 19.03 -10.35
C ASN A 57 -3.89 19.44 -10.30
N ARG A 58 -3.58 20.64 -9.80
CA ARG A 58 -2.21 21.13 -9.61
C ARG A 58 -1.43 20.23 -8.63
N VAL A 59 -2.01 19.87 -7.48
CA VAL A 59 -1.44 18.94 -6.49
C VAL A 59 -1.13 17.58 -7.14
N ALA A 60 -2.07 17.03 -7.91
CA ALA A 60 -1.89 15.74 -8.56
C ALA A 60 -0.75 15.77 -9.61
N ALA A 61 -0.68 16.85 -10.41
CA ALA A 61 0.39 17.07 -11.37
C ALA A 61 1.75 17.21 -10.69
N ILE A 62 1.86 18.06 -9.66
CA ILE A 62 3.08 18.24 -8.85
C ILE A 62 3.57 16.89 -8.33
N ARG A 63 2.70 16.10 -7.69
CA ARG A 63 3.06 14.78 -7.14
C ARG A 63 3.61 13.83 -8.21
N ARG A 64 2.94 13.72 -9.36
CA ARG A 64 3.39 12.85 -10.46
C ARG A 64 4.74 13.30 -11.02
N LEU A 65 4.94 14.60 -11.21
CA LEU A 65 6.20 15.16 -11.71
C LEU A 65 7.36 15.00 -10.72
N CYS A 66 7.11 15.19 -9.42
CA CYS A 66 8.10 14.96 -8.37
C CYS A 66 8.52 13.50 -8.29
N ILE A 67 7.58 12.55 -8.38
CA ILE A 67 7.90 11.10 -8.46
C ILE A 67 8.78 10.80 -9.66
N LYS A 68 8.52 11.44 -10.81
CA LYS A 68 9.36 11.36 -12.03
C LYS A 68 10.68 12.13 -11.92
N LYS A 69 10.94 12.79 -10.79
CA LYS A 69 12.13 13.64 -10.54
C LYS A 69 12.33 14.72 -11.59
N ASN A 70 11.24 15.30 -12.09
CA ASN A 70 11.31 16.38 -13.08
C ASN A 70 11.98 17.63 -12.45
N ARG A 71 13.02 18.16 -13.10
CA ARG A 71 13.79 19.30 -12.57
C ARG A 71 13.03 20.62 -12.65
N LEU A 72 12.16 20.80 -13.64
CA LEU A 72 11.36 22.02 -13.82
C LEU A 72 10.40 22.20 -12.65
N VAL A 73 9.67 21.14 -12.26
CA VAL A 73 8.78 21.21 -11.10
C VAL A 73 9.56 21.47 -9.82
N ARG A 74 10.77 20.89 -9.66
CA ARG A 74 11.62 21.15 -8.51
C ARG A 74 11.98 22.64 -8.43
N THR A 75 12.53 23.21 -9.50
CA THR A 75 12.93 24.63 -9.55
C THR A 75 11.74 25.53 -9.27
N TRP A 76 10.60 25.26 -9.91
CA TRP A 76 9.39 26.03 -9.71
C TRP A 76 8.89 25.96 -8.26
N ILE A 77 8.93 24.79 -7.61
CA ILE A 77 8.58 24.66 -6.19
C ILE A 77 9.46 25.57 -5.34
N LEU A 78 10.79 25.54 -5.54
CA LEU A 78 11.72 26.34 -4.74
C LEU A 78 11.47 27.85 -4.89
N GLU A 79 11.04 28.30 -6.06
CA GLU A 79 10.72 29.70 -6.35
C GLU A 79 9.35 30.15 -5.82
N ASN A 80 8.38 29.23 -5.76
CA ASN A 80 6.97 29.59 -5.52
C ASN A 80 6.41 29.07 -4.17
N LEU A 81 7.20 28.36 -3.37
CA LEU A 81 6.73 27.75 -2.12
C LEU A 81 6.11 28.78 -1.17
N SER A 82 6.65 30.00 -1.06
CA SER A 82 6.17 31.01 -0.12
C SER A 82 4.85 31.67 -0.53
N ILE A 83 4.55 31.74 -1.83
CA ILE A 83 3.41 32.52 -2.37
C ILE A 83 2.15 31.69 -2.61
N GLU A 84 2.26 30.36 -2.59
CA GLU A 84 1.14 29.47 -2.88
C GLU A 84 0.25 29.22 -1.65
N ASN A 85 -0.96 28.69 -1.89
CA ASN A 85 -1.90 28.38 -0.81
C ASN A 85 -1.45 27.18 0.04
N GLU A 86 -2.07 26.99 1.20
CA GLU A 86 -1.70 25.96 2.18
C GLU A 86 -1.71 24.54 1.59
N LEU A 87 -2.73 24.19 0.79
CA LEU A 87 -2.88 22.87 0.20
C LEU A 87 -1.73 22.57 -0.76
N LEU A 88 -1.41 23.52 -1.64
CA LEU A 88 -0.29 23.40 -2.57
C LEU A 88 1.04 23.40 -1.82
N LYS A 89 1.25 24.29 -0.86
CA LYS A 89 2.45 24.32 -0.01
C LYS A 89 2.76 22.96 0.61
N LYS A 90 1.76 22.31 1.21
CA LYS A 90 1.92 20.95 1.76
C LYS A 90 2.33 19.95 0.68
N SER A 91 1.67 19.98 -0.47
CA SER A 91 2.02 19.07 -1.58
C SER A 91 3.41 19.35 -2.16
N MET A 92 3.84 20.60 -2.19
CA MET A 92 5.16 21.02 -2.65
C MET A 92 6.24 20.52 -1.71
N ILE A 93 6.09 20.76 -0.39
CA ILE A 93 7.02 20.28 0.64
C ILE A 93 7.11 18.75 0.59
N GLU A 94 5.98 18.05 0.48
CA GLU A 94 5.97 16.59 0.32
C GLU A 94 6.69 16.16 -0.98
N GLY A 95 6.44 16.86 -2.09
CA GLY A 95 7.07 16.63 -3.39
C GLY A 95 8.59 16.83 -3.40
N LEU A 96 9.09 17.80 -2.63
CA LEU A 96 10.53 18.01 -2.41
C LEU A 96 11.21 16.76 -1.83
N GLY A 97 10.46 15.89 -1.14
CA GLY A 97 10.94 14.61 -0.65
C GLY A 97 11.56 13.70 -1.72
N TYR A 98 11.22 13.86 -3.01
CA TYR A 98 11.79 13.06 -4.10
C TYR A 98 13.15 13.54 -4.62
N PHE A 99 13.65 14.69 -4.16
CA PHE A 99 14.90 15.31 -4.61
C PHE A 99 15.94 15.34 -3.47
N PRO A 100 16.86 14.36 -3.40
CA PRO A 100 17.82 14.23 -2.31
C PRO A 100 19.08 15.08 -2.52
N ASP A 101 18.90 16.36 -2.83
CA ASP A 101 20.02 17.31 -2.97
C ASP A 101 20.11 18.25 -1.76
N SER A 102 21.30 18.80 -1.53
CA SER A 102 21.63 19.57 -0.33
C SER A 102 20.77 20.83 -0.16
N THR A 103 20.40 21.51 -1.24
CA THR A 103 19.51 22.68 -1.17
C THR A 103 18.13 22.29 -0.66
N VAL A 104 17.56 21.22 -1.22
CA VAL A 104 16.25 20.71 -0.78
C VAL A 104 16.31 20.20 0.66
N ASN A 105 17.37 19.46 1.01
CA ASN A 105 17.56 18.94 2.36
C ASN A 105 17.64 20.06 3.40
N LYS A 106 18.35 21.16 3.09
CA LYS A 106 18.43 22.34 3.95
C LYS A 106 17.06 22.96 4.20
N ILE A 107 16.28 23.22 3.14
CA ILE A 107 14.94 23.81 3.25
C ILE A 107 14.01 22.92 4.07
N LEU A 108 14.00 21.61 3.80
CA LEU A 108 13.18 20.68 4.58
C LEU A 108 13.59 20.65 6.05
N SER A 109 14.89 20.73 6.34
CA SER A 109 15.41 20.80 7.71
C SER A 109 14.99 22.09 8.43
N GLU A 110 15.07 23.24 7.76
CA GLU A 110 14.63 24.54 8.30
C GLU A 110 13.14 24.50 8.65
N ILE A 111 12.29 23.98 7.76
CA ILE A 111 10.86 23.80 8.02
C ILE A 111 10.61 22.91 9.26
N VAL A 112 11.36 21.82 9.42
CA VAL A 112 11.23 20.96 10.61
C VAL A 112 11.67 21.67 11.90
N LEU A 113 12.63 22.59 11.84
CA LEU A 113 13.12 23.29 13.03
C LEU A 113 12.22 24.48 13.41
N GLU A 114 11.70 25.21 12.43
CA GLU A 114 10.99 26.47 12.63
C GLU A 114 9.47 26.32 12.78
N ASP A 115 8.84 25.35 12.09
CA ASP A 115 7.38 25.17 12.12
C ASP A 115 6.94 24.34 13.33
N GLU A 116 5.98 24.82 14.12
CA GLU A 116 5.39 24.02 15.21
C GLU A 116 4.18 23.17 14.80
N GLY A 117 3.65 23.41 13.59
CA GLY A 117 2.36 22.91 13.15
C GLY A 117 2.44 21.81 12.10
N SER A 118 1.61 21.97 11.06
CA SER A 118 1.36 20.92 10.08
C SER A 118 2.44 20.78 9.01
N TYR A 119 3.26 21.81 8.76
CA TYR A 119 4.33 21.74 7.77
C TYR A 119 5.51 20.92 8.29
N LYS A 120 5.80 20.97 9.60
CA LYS A 120 6.79 20.09 10.25
C LYS A 120 6.54 18.61 9.97
N LEU A 121 5.29 18.14 10.11
CA LEU A 121 4.94 16.75 9.81
C LEU A 121 5.16 16.40 8.34
N VAL A 122 4.81 17.31 7.43
CA VAL A 122 4.98 17.12 5.99
C VAL A 122 6.46 17.12 5.62
N ALA A 123 7.26 18.01 6.19
CA ALA A 123 8.70 18.07 5.96
C ALA A 123 9.43 16.83 6.52
N LEU A 124 9.02 16.32 7.69
CA LEU A 124 9.51 15.04 8.21
C LEU A 124 9.23 13.90 7.22
N ARG A 125 7.99 13.78 6.70
CA ARG A 125 7.65 12.80 5.67
C ARG A 125 8.53 12.95 4.42
N ALA A 126 8.74 14.18 3.97
CA ALA A 126 9.57 14.49 2.82
C ALA A 126 11.01 14.02 3.03
N LEU A 127 11.61 14.30 4.19
CA LEU A 127 12.95 13.81 4.55
C LEU A 127 13.02 12.27 4.54
N GLY A 128 11.97 11.59 4.99
CA GLY A 128 11.85 10.13 4.94
C GLY A 128 11.32 9.55 3.62
N THR A 129 11.25 10.31 2.52
CA THR A 129 10.63 9.82 1.28
C THR A 129 11.55 8.90 0.48
N VAL A 130 12.84 9.21 0.41
CA VAL A 130 13.85 8.41 -0.27
C VAL A 130 14.98 8.02 0.68
N GLU A 131 15.58 6.85 0.45
CA GLU A 131 16.77 6.43 1.18
C GLU A 131 17.94 7.35 0.82
N ASN A 132 18.54 7.98 1.84
CA ASN A 132 19.63 8.93 1.69
C ASN A 132 20.37 9.13 3.03
N GLU A 133 21.69 9.03 2.99
CA GLU A 133 22.54 9.11 4.19
C GLU A 133 22.57 10.52 4.78
N GLU A 134 22.70 11.55 3.96
CA GLU A 134 22.68 12.96 4.39
C GLU A 134 21.37 13.29 5.14
N ARG A 135 20.22 12.87 4.59
CA ARG A 135 18.92 13.03 5.26
C ARG A 135 18.82 12.24 6.56
N THR A 136 19.47 11.08 6.62
CA THR A 136 19.54 10.29 7.86
C THR A 136 20.32 11.04 8.93
N GLU A 137 21.44 11.67 8.59
CA GLU A 137 22.23 12.49 9.52
C GLU A 137 21.49 13.76 9.94
N ILE A 138 20.81 14.43 9.01
CA ILE A 138 19.91 15.56 9.32
C ILE A 138 18.85 15.14 10.34
N LEU A 139 18.13 14.05 10.08
CA LEU A 139 17.10 13.55 11.00
C LEU A 139 17.70 13.19 12.36
N LYS A 140 18.87 12.55 12.43
CA LYS A 140 19.54 12.25 13.72
C LYS A 140 19.90 13.50 14.52
N SER A 141 20.12 14.64 13.88
CA SER A 141 20.48 15.90 14.55
C SER A 141 19.32 16.55 15.31
N PHE A 142 18.08 16.17 15.01
CA PHE A 142 16.89 16.79 15.61
C PHE A 142 16.69 16.39 17.07
N LYS A 143 16.39 17.38 17.92
CA LYS A 143 16.02 17.21 19.33
C LYS A 143 14.51 17.09 19.47
N THR A 144 14.02 15.88 19.78
CA THR A 144 12.59 15.54 19.69
C THR A 144 11.86 15.52 21.04
N GLN A 145 12.51 15.94 22.13
CA GLN A 145 11.97 15.82 23.50
C GLN A 145 10.68 16.60 23.71
N LYS A 146 10.56 17.77 23.07
CA LYS A 146 9.39 18.67 23.18
C LYS A 146 8.33 18.42 22.09
N TRP A 147 8.56 17.46 21.20
CA TRP A 147 7.67 17.23 20.07
C TRP A 147 6.40 16.50 20.51
N SER A 148 5.30 16.75 19.78
CA SER A 148 4.06 16.01 19.97
C SER A 148 4.26 14.52 19.71
N VAL A 149 3.34 13.68 20.18
CA VAL A 149 3.43 12.23 19.98
C VAL A 149 3.41 11.89 18.49
N GLU A 150 2.54 12.55 17.72
CA GLU A 150 2.41 12.41 16.27
C GLU A 150 3.72 12.78 15.55
N GLN A 151 4.35 13.87 15.97
CA GLN A 151 5.64 14.32 15.43
C GLN A 151 6.74 13.29 15.71
N ARG A 152 6.79 12.71 16.92
CA ARG A 152 7.76 11.66 17.26
C ARG A 152 7.52 10.37 16.49
N VAL A 153 6.26 9.96 16.31
CA VAL A 153 5.91 8.81 15.46
C VAL A 153 6.37 9.05 14.02
N GLN A 154 6.04 10.20 13.43
CA GLN A 154 6.45 10.54 12.08
C GLN A 154 7.98 10.62 11.95
N PHE A 155 8.66 11.15 12.96
CA PHE A 155 10.12 11.17 13.03
C PHE A 155 10.72 9.76 12.94
N HIS A 156 10.23 8.81 13.74
CA HIS A 156 10.73 7.44 13.71
C HIS A 156 10.44 6.72 12.39
N PHE A 157 9.29 6.97 11.76
CA PHE A 157 9.04 6.49 10.40
C PHE A 157 10.00 7.11 9.38
N SER A 158 10.30 8.41 9.50
CA SER A 158 11.16 9.12 8.57
C SER A 158 12.60 8.61 8.67
N LEU A 159 13.11 8.44 9.90
CA LEU A 159 14.40 7.79 10.15
C LEU A 159 14.46 6.34 9.73
N PHE A 160 13.34 5.61 9.82
CA PHE A 160 13.27 4.24 9.31
C PHE A 160 13.41 4.23 7.78
N LYS A 161 12.67 5.09 7.08
CA LYS A 161 12.63 5.13 5.62
C LYS A 161 13.86 5.76 4.99
N SER A 162 14.56 6.66 5.67
CA SER A 162 15.76 7.33 5.13
C SER A 162 16.99 6.43 5.10
N LYS A 163 17.03 5.40 5.95
CA LYS A 163 18.17 4.48 6.07
C LYS A 163 18.21 3.48 4.93
N MET A 164 19.41 3.07 4.52
CA MET A 164 19.59 2.01 3.52
C MET A 164 19.53 0.61 4.16
N TYR A 165 20.34 0.39 5.21
CA TYR A 165 20.50 -0.94 5.82
C TYR A 165 19.44 -1.26 6.89
N PHE A 166 18.91 -2.49 6.85
CA PHE A 166 17.87 -2.93 7.78
C PHE A 166 18.34 -3.01 9.24
N THR A 167 19.62 -3.32 9.48
CA THR A 167 20.22 -3.33 10.81
C THR A 167 20.01 -1.99 11.54
N ASP A 168 20.21 -0.90 10.81
CA ASP A 168 20.08 0.45 11.36
C ASP A 168 18.61 0.89 11.49
N LYS A 169 17.73 0.28 10.68
CA LYS A 169 16.27 0.48 10.72
C LYS A 169 15.66 -0.10 12.00
N LYS A 170 16.21 -1.19 12.53
CA LYS A 170 15.64 -2.00 13.61
C LYS A 170 15.30 -1.19 14.88
N LYS A 171 16.15 -0.25 15.30
CA LYS A 171 15.89 0.58 16.49
C LYS A 171 14.60 1.40 16.38
N ASN A 172 14.35 2.01 15.23
CA ASN A 172 13.16 2.83 15.01
C ASN A 172 11.89 1.96 14.91
N LEU A 173 12.00 0.78 14.30
CA LEU A 173 10.90 -0.17 14.25
C LEU A 173 10.52 -0.73 15.61
N ILE A 174 11.54 -1.06 16.43
CA ILE A 174 11.34 -1.48 17.81
C ILE A 174 10.59 -0.40 18.57
N TRP A 175 11.03 0.86 18.47
CA TRP A 175 10.36 1.98 19.13
C TRP A 175 8.90 2.12 18.67
N LEU A 176 8.64 2.07 17.35
CA LEU A 176 7.28 2.19 16.81
C LEU A 176 6.35 1.06 17.27
N VAL A 177 6.87 -0.17 17.33
CA VAL A 177 6.11 -1.33 17.81
C VAL A 177 5.85 -1.23 19.30
N ASP A 178 6.86 -0.88 20.11
CA ASP A 178 6.71 -0.79 21.56
C ASP A 178 5.79 0.39 21.92
N PHE A 179 5.89 1.53 21.23
CA PHE A 179 4.94 2.63 21.32
C PHE A 179 3.50 2.16 21.02
N ALA A 180 3.29 1.45 19.91
CA ALA A 180 1.97 0.96 19.50
C ALA A 180 1.36 -0.04 20.50
N LYS A 181 2.17 -0.84 21.20
CA LYS A 181 1.69 -1.75 22.26
C LYS A 181 1.04 -1.02 23.42
N GLU A 182 1.50 0.20 23.71
CA GLU A 182 1.05 1.02 24.83
C GLU A 182 -0.15 1.91 24.47
N GLN A 183 -0.48 2.04 23.19
CA GLN A 183 -1.59 2.88 22.75
C GLN A 183 -2.94 2.14 22.83
N SER A 184 -3.98 2.86 23.22
CA SER A 184 -5.37 2.40 23.04
C SER A 184 -5.82 2.54 21.58
N ASP A 185 -6.94 1.91 21.25
CA ASP A 185 -7.59 2.09 19.96
C ASP A 185 -7.85 3.58 19.68
N GLY A 186 -7.54 4.02 18.46
CA GLY A 186 -7.66 5.40 18.04
C GLY A 186 -6.86 5.69 16.77
N LYS A 187 -7.03 6.90 16.25
CA LYS A 187 -6.42 7.32 14.97
C LYS A 187 -4.89 7.17 14.97
N LEU A 188 -4.23 7.53 16.06
CA LEU A 188 -2.77 7.42 16.15
C LEU A 188 -2.28 5.97 16.05
N LEU A 189 -2.95 5.03 16.74
CA LEU A 189 -2.62 3.61 16.62
C LEU A 189 -2.92 3.09 15.20
N GLN A 190 -4.05 3.48 14.59
CA GLN A 190 -4.35 3.13 13.20
C GLN A 190 -3.25 3.60 12.23
N ASP A 191 -2.79 4.84 12.39
CA ASP A 191 -1.73 5.44 11.56
C ASP A 191 -0.40 4.68 11.73
N VAL A 192 -0.02 4.33 12.96
CA VAL A 192 1.19 3.53 13.23
C VAL A 192 1.07 2.13 12.63
N ILE A 193 -0.04 1.44 12.85
CA ILE A 193 -0.26 0.08 12.34
C ILE A 193 -0.27 0.06 10.81
N THR A 194 -0.90 1.06 10.17
CA THR A 194 -0.91 1.18 8.71
C THR A 194 0.48 1.51 8.17
N GLY A 195 1.20 2.44 8.81
CA GLY A 195 2.57 2.78 8.43
C GLY A 195 3.52 1.59 8.55
N LEU A 196 3.44 0.82 9.64
CA LEU A 196 4.25 -0.39 9.83
C LEU A 196 3.92 -1.45 8.77
N ALA A 197 2.64 -1.69 8.47
CA ALA A 197 2.25 -2.67 7.44
C ALA A 197 2.78 -2.32 6.04
N GLN A 198 2.77 -1.03 5.68
CA GLN A 198 3.23 -0.57 4.36
C GLN A 198 4.75 -0.67 4.20
N ASN A 199 5.49 -0.43 5.27
CA ASN A 199 6.93 -0.23 5.21
C ASN A 199 7.73 -1.43 5.75
N VAL A 200 7.08 -2.35 6.47
CA VAL A 200 7.75 -3.41 7.25
C VAL A 200 6.99 -4.73 7.12
N PRO A 201 7.07 -5.39 5.95
CA PRO A 201 6.31 -6.62 5.70
C PRO A 201 6.70 -7.78 6.63
N ASN A 202 8.01 -7.97 6.88
CA ASN A 202 8.53 -9.14 7.58
C ASN A 202 9.35 -8.74 8.82
N PHE A 203 8.67 -8.31 9.89
CA PHE A 203 9.30 -8.01 11.18
C PHE A 203 8.54 -8.71 12.30
N GLU A 204 9.18 -9.71 12.90
CA GLU A 204 8.57 -10.62 13.88
C GLU A 204 7.88 -9.89 15.04
N ARG A 205 8.54 -8.88 15.63
CA ARG A 205 7.94 -8.08 16.71
C ARG A 205 6.65 -7.38 16.30
N TYR A 206 6.54 -6.95 15.05
CA TYR A 206 5.31 -6.36 14.52
C TYR A 206 4.24 -7.44 14.33
N HIS A 207 4.60 -8.64 13.88
CA HIS A 207 3.66 -9.75 13.81
C HIS A 207 3.10 -10.11 15.19
N GLU A 208 3.94 -10.16 16.23
CA GLU A 208 3.48 -10.36 17.61
C GLU A 208 2.53 -9.26 18.08
N LEU A 209 2.83 -7.99 17.79
CA LEU A 209 1.91 -6.88 18.05
C LEU A 209 0.54 -7.09 17.36
N LEU A 210 0.54 -7.50 16.09
CA LEU A 210 -0.71 -7.75 15.36
C LEU A 210 -1.49 -8.95 15.93
N LYS A 211 -0.80 -10.02 16.36
CA LYS A 211 -1.41 -11.18 17.02
C LYS A 211 -2.13 -10.75 18.30
N ASP A 212 -1.53 -9.85 19.07
CA ASP A 212 -2.13 -9.27 20.28
C ASP A 212 -3.33 -8.37 19.95
N LEU A 213 -3.15 -7.41 19.05
CA LEU A 213 -4.18 -6.43 18.68
C LEU A 213 -5.39 -7.09 18.04
N LEU A 214 -5.22 -8.17 17.27
CA LEU A 214 -6.34 -8.92 16.70
C LEU A 214 -7.40 -9.31 17.75
N TYR A 215 -6.96 -9.63 18.96
CA TYR A 215 -7.86 -10.05 20.03
C TYR A 215 -8.23 -8.92 20.98
N LYS A 216 -7.31 -7.97 21.25
CA LYS A 216 -7.53 -6.85 22.19
C LYS A 216 -8.31 -5.69 21.59
N SER A 217 -8.04 -5.35 20.32
CA SER A 217 -8.63 -4.19 19.65
C SER A 217 -10.08 -4.44 19.25
N ASN A 218 -10.90 -3.39 19.30
CA ASN A 218 -12.24 -3.31 18.75
C ASN A 218 -12.30 -2.44 17.48
N ASP A 219 -11.17 -1.83 17.09
CA ASP A 219 -11.05 -1.02 15.89
C ASP A 219 -11.02 -1.88 14.62
N GLU A 220 -11.97 -1.64 13.73
CA GLU A 220 -12.11 -2.40 12.49
C GLU A 220 -10.90 -2.26 11.56
N VAL A 221 -10.27 -1.08 11.50
CA VAL A 221 -9.11 -0.85 10.63
C VAL A 221 -7.92 -1.66 11.13
N ILE A 222 -7.68 -1.65 12.45
CA ILE A 222 -6.59 -2.39 13.08
C ILE A 222 -6.80 -3.90 12.91
N VAL A 223 -7.99 -4.41 13.23
CA VAL A 223 -8.29 -5.85 13.11
C VAL A 223 -8.20 -6.30 11.66
N ASN A 224 -8.77 -5.56 10.71
CA ASN A 224 -8.64 -5.86 9.29
C ASN A 224 -7.17 -5.92 8.90
N ARG A 225 -6.36 -4.93 9.30
CA ARG A 225 -4.93 -4.90 8.98
C ARG A 225 -4.21 -6.10 9.57
N ALA A 226 -4.47 -6.45 10.82
CA ALA A 226 -3.87 -7.61 11.49
C ALA A 226 -4.15 -8.91 10.73
N ILE A 227 -5.41 -9.18 10.38
CA ILE A 227 -5.79 -10.39 9.64
C ILE A 227 -5.15 -10.41 8.25
N ILE A 228 -5.17 -9.29 7.53
CA ILE A 228 -4.54 -9.18 6.20
C ILE A 228 -3.06 -9.52 6.29
N HIS A 229 -2.34 -8.85 7.19
CA HIS A 229 -0.89 -8.99 7.30
C HIS A 229 -0.50 -10.40 7.73
N LEU A 230 -1.15 -10.92 8.78
CA LEU A 230 -0.88 -12.27 9.29
C LEU A 230 -1.29 -13.36 8.30
N SER A 231 -2.27 -13.12 7.42
CA SER A 231 -2.63 -14.08 6.37
C SER A 231 -1.53 -14.30 5.34
N VAL A 232 -0.69 -13.28 5.13
CA VAL A 232 0.41 -13.30 4.17
C VAL A 232 1.68 -13.86 4.80
N TYR A 233 2.07 -13.31 5.96
CA TYR A 233 3.37 -13.61 6.58
C TYR A 233 3.33 -14.74 7.62
N GLU A 234 2.15 -15.03 8.17
CA GLU A 234 1.93 -15.98 9.27
C GLU A 234 0.77 -16.94 8.95
N LYS A 235 0.72 -17.40 7.68
CA LYS A 235 -0.41 -18.18 7.12
C LYS A 235 -0.78 -19.40 7.95
N ASN A 236 0.21 -20.14 8.44
CA ASN A 236 -0.03 -21.34 9.26
C ASN A 236 -0.64 -20.98 10.61
N TRP A 237 -0.14 -19.91 11.25
CA TRP A 237 -0.71 -19.42 12.51
C TRP A 237 -2.18 -19.04 12.32
N LEU A 238 -2.49 -18.23 11.30
CA LEU A 238 -3.87 -17.77 11.06
C LEU A 238 -4.81 -18.93 10.69
N ARG A 239 -4.32 -19.94 9.96
CA ARG A 239 -5.05 -21.18 9.66
C ARG A 239 -5.48 -21.95 10.91
N LEU A 240 -4.71 -21.87 11.99
CA LEU A 240 -5.00 -22.51 13.27
C LEU A 240 -5.92 -21.67 14.17
N GLN A 241 -6.08 -20.37 13.90
CA GLN A 241 -6.86 -19.45 14.75
C GLN A 241 -8.39 -19.51 14.51
N SER A 242 -8.90 -20.29 13.54
CA SER A 242 -10.33 -20.28 13.19
C SER A 242 -11.26 -20.49 14.38
N LYS A 243 -10.94 -21.44 15.27
CA LYS A 243 -11.71 -21.70 16.50
C LYS A 243 -11.70 -20.50 17.44
N LYS A 244 -10.52 -19.92 17.70
CA LYS A 244 -10.36 -18.79 18.62
C LYS A 244 -11.09 -17.55 18.10
N ILE A 245 -11.05 -17.31 16.78
CA ILE A 245 -11.77 -16.20 16.15
C ILE A 245 -13.28 -16.37 16.28
N ILE A 246 -13.83 -17.57 16.03
CA ILE A 246 -15.27 -17.84 16.25
C ILE A 246 -15.65 -17.59 17.71
N GLN A 247 -14.83 -18.07 18.66
CA GLN A 247 -15.08 -17.92 20.11
C GLN A 247 -15.18 -16.47 20.57
N THR A 248 -14.58 -15.51 19.84
CA THR A 248 -14.73 -14.09 20.15
C THR A 248 -16.16 -13.58 20.03
N LYS A 249 -17.02 -14.26 19.25
CA LYS A 249 -18.40 -13.82 18.91
C LYS A 249 -18.48 -12.35 18.47
N ASN A 250 -17.39 -11.83 17.91
CA ASN A 250 -17.30 -10.47 17.43
C ASN A 250 -17.56 -10.47 15.92
N LYS A 251 -18.67 -9.85 15.49
CA LYS A 251 -19.09 -9.81 14.08
C LYS A 251 -17.98 -9.29 13.16
N MET A 252 -17.29 -8.23 13.56
CA MET A 252 -16.26 -7.60 12.74
C MET A 252 -15.04 -8.52 12.59
N LYS A 253 -14.50 -9.08 13.69
CA LYS A 253 -13.35 -10.01 13.65
C LYS A 253 -13.61 -11.22 12.75
N ILE A 254 -14.80 -11.80 12.86
CA ILE A 254 -15.18 -12.97 12.06
C ILE A 254 -15.38 -12.57 10.59
N LYS A 255 -16.01 -11.44 10.29
CA LYS A 255 -16.16 -10.91 8.92
C LYS A 255 -14.81 -10.71 8.25
N SER A 256 -13.88 -10.03 8.92
CA SER A 256 -12.52 -9.76 8.45
C SER A 256 -11.75 -11.06 8.18
N PHE A 257 -11.91 -12.07 9.04
CA PHE A 257 -11.34 -13.40 8.83
C PHE A 257 -11.92 -14.10 7.59
N ILE A 258 -13.25 -14.07 7.42
CA ILE A 258 -13.96 -14.63 6.25
C ILE A 258 -13.45 -14.00 4.95
N LEU A 259 -13.31 -12.68 4.91
CA LEU A 259 -12.81 -11.94 3.74
C LEU A 259 -11.40 -12.39 3.33
N ARG A 260 -10.60 -12.93 4.25
CA ARG A 260 -9.23 -13.41 3.99
C ARG A 260 -9.07 -14.91 3.98
N ALA A 261 -10.15 -15.66 4.16
CA ALA A 261 -10.11 -17.10 4.20
C ALA A 261 -9.61 -17.75 2.90
N GLY A 262 -9.81 -17.11 1.74
CA GLY A 262 -9.29 -17.60 0.46
C GLY A 262 -7.77 -17.65 0.38
N ALA A 263 -7.07 -16.76 1.10
CA ALA A 263 -5.61 -16.72 1.10
C ALA A 263 -5.01 -17.83 2.00
N THR A 264 -5.70 -18.18 3.09
CA THR A 264 -5.17 -19.10 4.12
C THR A 264 -5.78 -20.50 4.09
N CYS A 265 -6.98 -20.66 3.52
CA CYS A 265 -7.80 -21.87 3.53
C CYS A 265 -7.80 -22.56 4.92
N PRO A 266 -8.37 -21.90 5.94
CA PRO A 266 -8.32 -22.38 7.31
C PRO A 266 -9.10 -23.69 7.47
N LYS A 267 -8.63 -24.58 8.36
CA LYS A 267 -9.36 -25.82 8.65
C LYS A 267 -10.72 -25.46 9.25
N GLY A 268 -11.78 -26.07 8.73
CA GLY A 268 -13.15 -25.83 9.19
C GLY A 268 -13.76 -24.51 8.70
N LEU A 269 -13.22 -23.89 7.65
CA LEU A 269 -13.73 -22.62 7.09
C LEU A 269 -15.26 -22.60 6.90
N PHE A 270 -15.83 -23.65 6.32
CA PHE A 270 -17.27 -23.71 6.04
C PHE A 270 -18.13 -23.74 7.32
N LYS A 271 -17.57 -24.20 8.45
CA LYS A 271 -18.22 -24.08 9.76
C LYS A 271 -18.20 -22.64 10.28
N VAL A 272 -17.13 -21.89 10.00
CA VAL A 272 -17.05 -20.45 10.31
C VAL A 272 -18.11 -19.70 9.50
N PHE A 273 -18.25 -20.01 8.21
CA PHE A 273 -19.28 -19.48 7.33
C PHE A 273 -20.68 -19.76 7.84
N GLU A 274 -20.97 -21.01 8.18
CA GLU A 274 -22.26 -21.41 8.73
C GLU A 274 -22.57 -20.67 10.04
N PHE A 275 -21.61 -20.60 10.96
CA PHE A 275 -21.75 -19.86 12.22
C PHE A 275 -22.06 -18.39 11.96
N TYR A 276 -21.25 -17.72 11.12
CA TYR A 276 -21.39 -16.29 10.85
C TYR A 276 -22.71 -15.95 10.18
N ALA A 277 -23.12 -16.77 9.19
CA ALA A 277 -24.41 -16.61 8.54
C ALA A 277 -25.54 -16.71 9.56
N LYS A 278 -25.58 -17.78 10.38
CA LYS A 278 -26.65 -18.00 11.36
C LYS A 278 -26.71 -16.93 12.44
N GLU A 279 -25.57 -16.58 13.03
CA GLU A 279 -25.50 -15.64 14.15
C GLU A 279 -25.84 -14.19 13.73
N TYR A 280 -25.40 -13.76 12.54
CA TYR A 280 -25.51 -12.36 12.12
C TYR A 280 -26.47 -12.11 10.98
N SER A 281 -27.18 -13.14 10.50
CA SER A 281 -28.12 -13.07 9.37
C SER A 281 -27.49 -12.58 8.05
N GLU A 282 -26.20 -12.86 7.85
CA GLU A 282 -25.40 -12.42 6.69
C GLU A 282 -25.24 -13.53 5.63
N GLY A 283 -26.32 -14.26 5.35
CA GLY A 283 -26.29 -15.42 4.47
C GLY A 283 -25.77 -15.12 3.06
N ASP A 284 -26.26 -14.06 2.41
CA ASP A 284 -25.89 -13.72 1.02
C ASP A 284 -24.38 -13.43 0.90
N PHE A 285 -23.86 -12.61 1.81
CA PHE A 285 -22.42 -12.33 1.90
C PHE A 285 -21.61 -13.62 2.03
N VAL A 286 -21.99 -14.50 2.95
CA VAL A 286 -21.31 -15.77 3.18
C VAL A 286 -21.38 -16.68 1.95
N MET A 287 -22.53 -16.76 1.28
CA MET A 287 -22.71 -17.61 0.11
C MET A 287 -21.86 -17.15 -1.08
N ARG A 288 -21.79 -15.83 -1.35
CA ARG A 288 -20.90 -15.27 -2.39
C ARG A 288 -19.44 -15.62 -2.11
N MET A 289 -19.00 -15.44 -0.85
CA MET A 289 -17.65 -15.79 -0.45
C MET A 289 -17.39 -17.29 -0.58
N ALA A 290 -18.29 -18.14 -0.09
CA ALA A 290 -18.17 -19.59 -0.16
C ALA A 290 -18.04 -20.09 -1.60
N LEU A 291 -18.90 -19.61 -2.51
CA LEU A 291 -18.93 -20.00 -3.92
C LEU A 291 -17.61 -19.69 -4.63
N SER A 292 -17.02 -18.53 -4.34
CA SER A 292 -15.72 -18.15 -4.89
C SER A 292 -14.57 -19.05 -4.40
N LEU A 293 -14.76 -19.82 -3.33
CA LEU A 293 -13.73 -20.67 -2.76
C LEU A 293 -13.93 -22.16 -3.07
N ASN A 294 -15.15 -22.67 -2.98
CA ASN A 294 -15.47 -24.06 -3.30
C ASN A 294 -16.96 -24.24 -3.58
N ALA A 295 -17.36 -24.44 -4.83
CA ALA A 295 -18.77 -24.54 -5.19
C ALA A 295 -19.47 -25.77 -4.58
N SER A 296 -18.80 -26.92 -4.55
CA SER A 296 -19.36 -28.16 -3.98
C SER A 296 -19.67 -28.03 -2.50
N LYS A 297 -18.72 -27.52 -1.71
CA LYS A 297 -18.94 -27.26 -0.27
C LYS A 297 -19.96 -26.15 -0.03
N SER A 298 -20.04 -25.17 -0.93
CA SER A 298 -21.03 -24.10 -0.86
C SER A 298 -22.45 -24.63 -1.06
N LYS A 299 -22.65 -25.64 -1.92
CA LYS A 299 -23.95 -26.29 -2.08
C LYS A 299 -24.41 -26.96 -0.77
N VAL A 300 -23.49 -27.64 -0.08
CA VAL A 300 -23.76 -28.24 1.24
C VAL A 300 -24.12 -27.16 2.27
N LEU A 301 -23.37 -26.05 2.29
CA LEU A 301 -23.63 -24.92 3.17
C LEU A 301 -24.99 -24.26 2.87
N PHE A 302 -25.34 -24.07 1.59
CA PHE A 302 -26.61 -23.49 1.18
C PHE A 302 -27.79 -24.26 1.77
N HIS A 303 -27.81 -25.58 1.61
CA HIS A 303 -28.87 -26.42 2.17
C HIS A 303 -28.94 -26.41 3.70
N SER A 304 -27.83 -26.15 4.39
CA SER A 304 -27.82 -26.01 5.85
C SER A 304 -28.40 -24.67 6.31
N LEU A 305 -28.21 -23.60 5.51
CA LEU A 305 -28.69 -22.25 5.80
C LEU A 305 -30.11 -21.97 5.30
N GLU A 306 -30.54 -22.63 4.23
CA GLU A 306 -31.87 -22.48 3.63
C GLU A 306 -32.99 -22.71 4.65
N LYS A 307 -32.78 -23.68 5.55
CA LYS A 307 -33.71 -24.00 6.65
C LYS A 307 -33.88 -22.85 7.65
N THR A 308 -32.86 -22.00 7.81
CA THR A 308 -32.83 -20.92 8.79
C THR A 308 -32.96 -19.53 8.17
N GLN A 309 -32.76 -19.38 6.86
CA GLN A 309 -32.71 -18.07 6.19
C GLN A 309 -33.46 -18.04 4.85
N LYS A 310 -34.78 -17.85 4.92
CA LYS A 310 -35.67 -17.73 3.76
C LYS A 310 -35.24 -16.67 2.73
N LYS A 311 -34.47 -15.65 3.11
CA LYS A 311 -33.94 -14.62 2.18
C LYS A 311 -32.94 -15.20 1.17
N LEU A 312 -32.22 -16.27 1.50
CA LEU A 312 -31.26 -16.90 0.58
C LEU A 312 -31.93 -17.51 -0.66
N LEU A 313 -33.18 -17.95 -0.52
CA LEU A 313 -33.98 -18.53 -1.61
C LEU A 313 -34.34 -17.54 -2.71
N LYS A 314 -34.19 -16.24 -2.46
CA LYS A 314 -34.49 -15.18 -3.45
C LYS A 314 -33.32 -14.89 -4.38
N ASN A 315 -32.12 -15.42 -4.10
CA ASN A 315 -30.92 -15.16 -4.87
C ASN A 315 -30.55 -16.39 -5.70
N GLU A 316 -30.22 -16.18 -6.97
CA GLU A 316 -29.71 -17.24 -7.83
C GLU A 316 -28.21 -17.43 -7.59
N TYR A 317 -27.81 -18.65 -7.23
CA TYR A 317 -26.42 -19.03 -7.02
C TYR A 317 -26.01 -20.10 -8.03
N ASP A 318 -24.96 -19.82 -8.81
CA ASP A 318 -24.41 -20.76 -9.76
C ASP A 318 -23.38 -21.70 -9.10
N PHE A 319 -23.80 -22.92 -8.78
CA PHE A 319 -22.94 -23.97 -8.24
C PHE A 319 -22.25 -24.81 -9.31
N SER A 320 -22.50 -24.55 -10.60
CA SER A 320 -21.94 -25.36 -11.71
C SER A 320 -20.45 -25.07 -11.95
N LYS A 321 -19.95 -23.92 -11.49
CA LYS A 321 -18.54 -23.55 -11.58
C LYS A 321 -17.68 -24.52 -10.76
N GLY A 322 -16.74 -25.20 -11.41
CA GLY A 322 -15.79 -26.13 -10.78
C GLY A 322 -14.75 -25.52 -9.82
N THR A 323 -15.05 -24.37 -9.21
CA THR A 323 -14.12 -23.62 -8.33
C THR A 323 -13.70 -24.45 -7.13
N ARG A 324 -12.38 -24.60 -6.92
CA ARG A 324 -11.76 -25.34 -5.80
C ARG A 324 -10.49 -24.64 -5.30
N VAL A 325 -10.63 -23.42 -4.80
CA VAL A 325 -9.54 -22.65 -4.19
C VAL A 325 -9.18 -23.21 -2.81
N CYS A 326 -10.19 -23.58 -2.01
CA CYS A 326 -9.99 -24.20 -0.70
C CYS A 326 -10.61 -25.60 -0.64
N TYR A 327 -9.88 -26.54 -0.04
CA TYR A 327 -10.22 -27.97 0.01
C TYR A 327 -11.08 -28.40 1.19
#